data_AF-A0A8B4S9N3-F1
#
_entry.id   AF-A0A8B4S9N3-F1
#
_cell.length_a   1.000
_cell.length_b   1.000
_cell.length_c   1.000
_cell.angle_alpha   90.00
_cell.angle_beta   90.00
_cell.angle_gamma   90.00
#
_symmetry.space_group_name_H-M   'P 1'
#
loop_
_entity.id
_entity.type
_entity.pdbx_description
1 polymer ?
#
loop_
_entity_poly.entity_id
_entity_poly.type
_entity_poly.pdbx_seq_one_letter_code
_entity_poly.pdbx_strand_id
1 'polypeptide(L)'
;MSDLLHEIAQRLQSDYEFKPASDGKHLRKGRCPGCDHKSLWTYAATPWVVKCERLNHCGYEAHAKDLYSDLFESWSERARMAEERKPEAERNPHAAADAYLQQARGFDLTRIRGLYSQEQYFDQRADRGRGAGTATVRFAVAQTWWERLIDKPARFGKKKANFKQGGSYGGHWWAMPDLSFAAPNPAQPEAPEPPKELWLVEGIFDAIALAHHGIAAVALMSCNNYPGKALEAVRAQIQREGQQVKEPRLVFALDSDKAGRDYTLRHVRRAQEAGWRCTAAQIPQRSGSAKQDWNDLHLRELLTEKDLKEYLHQGALLVAESASDKALLIYNHTGRAEFDLEYGSRLYWFKLDLAAYSKAKDDL
;
A
#
# COMPACT_ATOMS: atom_id res chain seq x y z
N MET A 1 -12.51 1.60 24.25
CA MET A 1 -11.09 1.30 23.97
C MET A 1 -11.01 -0.20 23.71
N SER A 2 -10.65 -0.60 22.49
CA SER A 2 -10.98 -1.92 21.96
C SER A 2 -10.25 -3.05 22.69
N ASP A 3 -10.99 -4.12 22.94
CA ASP A 3 -10.53 -5.40 23.49
C ASP A 3 -9.21 -5.86 22.85
N LEU A 4 -9.09 -5.66 21.53
CA LEU A 4 -7.90 -6.00 20.75
C LEU A 4 -6.61 -5.33 21.23
N LEU A 5 -6.61 -4.01 21.47
CA LEU A 5 -5.40 -3.29 21.89
C LEU A 5 -4.97 -3.74 23.29
N HIS A 6 -5.94 -4.05 24.15
CA HIS A 6 -5.69 -4.57 25.48
C HIS A 6 -5.09 -5.98 25.43
N GLU A 7 -5.67 -6.88 24.62
CA GLU A 7 -5.14 -8.23 24.40
C GLU A 7 -3.72 -8.21 23.83
N ILE A 8 -3.44 -7.33 22.84
CA ILE A 8 -2.08 -7.14 22.31
C ILE A 8 -1.14 -6.69 23.44
N ALA A 9 -1.51 -5.67 24.20
CA ALA A 9 -0.68 -5.16 25.29
C ALA A 9 -0.42 -6.21 26.38
N GLN A 10 -1.41 -7.05 26.71
CA GLN A 10 -1.26 -8.14 27.67
C GLN A 10 -0.31 -9.21 27.14
N ARG A 11 -0.48 -9.66 25.88
CA ARG A 11 0.40 -10.66 25.27
C ARG A 11 1.83 -10.18 25.10
N LEU A 12 2.03 -8.90 24.80
CA LEU A 12 3.38 -8.32 24.77
C LEU A 12 4.04 -8.41 26.15
N GLN A 13 3.30 -8.14 27.23
CA GLN A 13 3.83 -8.26 28.59
C GLN A 13 4.18 -9.71 28.96
N SER A 14 3.36 -10.70 28.55
CA SER A 14 3.64 -12.11 28.82
C SER A 14 4.78 -12.68 27.97
N ASP A 15 4.72 -12.45 26.66
CA ASP A 15 5.55 -13.17 25.69
C ASP A 15 6.93 -12.52 25.54
N TYR A 16 7.01 -11.20 25.75
CA TYR A 16 8.22 -10.41 25.59
C TYR A 16 8.65 -9.69 26.88
N GLU A 17 8.06 -10.00 28.03
CA GLU A 17 8.43 -9.41 29.34
C GLU A 17 8.32 -7.87 29.39
N PHE A 18 7.45 -7.26 28.59
CA PHE A 18 7.25 -5.81 28.62
C PHE A 18 6.79 -5.31 29.99
N LYS A 19 7.14 -4.07 30.31
CA LYS A 19 6.69 -3.37 31.53
C LYS A 19 6.10 -2.01 31.18
N PRO A 20 4.99 -1.61 31.80
CA PRO A 20 4.50 -0.24 31.72
C PRO A 20 5.59 0.74 32.19
N ALA A 21 5.84 1.78 31.40
CA ALA A 21 6.68 2.89 31.81
C ALA A 21 5.96 3.73 32.88
N SER A 22 6.73 4.47 33.68
CA SER A 22 6.20 5.31 34.75
C SER A 22 5.27 6.42 34.25
N ASP A 23 5.40 6.83 33.00
CA ASP A 23 4.52 7.81 32.35
C ASP A 23 3.19 7.20 31.83
N GLY A 24 3.05 5.87 31.87
CA GLY A 24 1.90 5.14 31.32
C GLY A 24 1.76 5.23 29.79
N LYS A 25 2.64 5.95 29.08
CA LYS A 25 2.55 6.18 27.63
C LYS A 25 3.17 5.06 26.82
N HIS A 26 4.13 4.35 27.41
CA HIS A 26 4.92 3.34 26.71
C HIS A 26 4.91 2.00 27.47
N LEU A 27 4.97 0.92 26.71
CA LEU A 27 5.48 -0.36 27.20
C LEU A 27 6.97 -0.41 26.84
N ARG A 28 7.83 -0.68 27.82
CA ARG A 28 9.29 -0.71 27.63
C ARG A 28 9.93 -1.94 28.26
N LYS A 29 11.24 -2.09 28.05
CA LYS A 29 12.07 -3.16 28.64
C LYS A 29 11.65 -4.57 28.22
N GLY A 30 10.94 -4.70 27.10
CA GLY A 30 10.64 -6.01 26.54
C GLY A 30 11.92 -6.68 26.01
N ARG A 31 12.02 -8.00 26.16
CA ARG A 31 13.12 -8.84 25.67
C ARG A 31 13.02 -8.98 24.15
N CYS A 32 14.05 -8.53 23.45
CA CYS A 32 14.09 -8.53 21.98
C CYS A 32 14.40 -9.93 21.43
N PRO A 33 13.59 -10.51 20.54
CA PRO A 33 13.91 -11.82 19.94
C PRO A 33 15.13 -11.76 19.01
N GLY A 34 15.49 -10.58 18.50
CA GLY A 34 16.63 -10.40 17.59
C GLY A 34 17.98 -10.25 18.29
N CYS A 35 18.03 -9.82 19.56
CA CYS A 35 19.30 -9.64 20.28
C CYS A 35 19.29 -10.11 21.73
N ASP A 36 18.16 -10.61 22.24
CA ASP A 36 17.93 -11.07 23.62
C ASP A 36 18.05 -10.02 24.73
N HIS A 37 18.29 -8.75 24.39
CA HIS A 37 18.33 -7.66 25.38
C HIS A 37 16.93 -7.09 25.67
N LYS A 38 16.74 -6.55 26.88
CA LYS A 38 15.54 -5.83 27.32
C LYS A 38 15.46 -4.42 26.75
N SER A 39 15.35 -4.33 25.44
CA SER A 39 15.42 -3.08 24.68
C SER A 39 14.24 -2.87 23.73
N LEU A 40 13.17 -3.67 23.83
CA LEU A 40 11.95 -3.41 23.08
C LEU A 40 11.12 -2.32 23.74
N TRP A 41 10.47 -1.51 22.91
CA TRP A 41 9.50 -0.50 23.28
C TRP A 41 8.32 -0.47 22.30
N THR A 42 7.16 0.00 22.78
CA THR A 42 5.98 0.34 21.96
C THR A 42 5.08 1.34 22.72
N TYR A 43 4.11 1.96 22.04
CA TYR A 43 3.10 2.80 22.69
C TYR A 43 2.10 1.93 23.46
N ALA A 44 1.80 2.30 24.70
CA ALA A 44 0.88 1.52 25.54
C ALA A 44 -0.57 1.59 25.05
N ALA A 45 -1.01 2.75 24.55
CA ALA A 45 -2.36 2.94 24.06
C ALA A 45 -2.60 2.30 22.68
N THR A 46 -1.58 2.26 21.84
CA THR A 46 -1.65 1.75 20.45
C THR A 46 -0.42 0.90 20.14
N PRO A 47 -0.31 -0.32 20.72
CA PRO A 47 0.88 -1.17 20.60
C PRO A 47 0.99 -1.86 19.24
N TRP A 48 0.80 -1.12 18.14
CA TRP A 48 0.81 -1.65 16.77
C TRP A 48 2.19 -2.03 16.29
N VAL A 49 3.22 -1.27 16.67
CA VAL A 49 4.60 -1.50 16.22
C VAL A 49 5.51 -1.65 17.43
N VAL A 50 6.23 -2.75 17.48
CA VAL A 50 7.23 -3.06 18.50
C VAL A 50 8.61 -2.84 17.91
N LYS A 51 9.43 -2.00 18.55
CA LYS A 51 10.76 -1.60 18.06
C LYS A 51 11.84 -1.88 19.09
N CYS A 52 13.00 -2.30 18.64
CA CYS A 52 14.21 -2.39 19.46
C CYS A 52 14.95 -1.04 19.46
N GLU A 53 15.21 -0.46 20.63
CA GLU A 53 15.91 0.83 20.78
C GLU A 53 17.38 0.77 20.30
N ARG A 54 17.96 -0.44 20.17
CA ARG A 54 19.34 -0.65 19.71
C ARG A 54 19.43 -0.60 18.17
N LEU A 55 19.11 0.54 17.58
CA LEU A 55 19.02 0.72 16.12
C LEU A 55 20.31 0.36 15.38
N ASN A 56 21.47 0.74 15.93
CA ASN A 56 22.77 0.47 15.29
C ASN A 56 23.27 -0.98 15.44
N HIS A 57 22.63 -1.80 16.28
CA HIS A 57 23.10 -3.16 16.59
C HIS A 57 22.08 -4.26 16.27
N CYS A 58 20.79 -3.95 16.38
CA CYS A 58 19.71 -4.92 16.21
C CYS A 58 18.65 -4.36 15.27
N GLY A 59 18.04 -3.23 15.62
CA GLY A 59 17.00 -2.61 14.80
C GLY A 59 15.78 -3.51 14.54
N TYR A 60 15.54 -4.53 15.38
CA TYR A 60 14.35 -5.38 15.26
C TYR A 60 13.08 -4.54 15.31
N GLU A 61 12.18 -4.81 14.38
CA GLU A 61 10.87 -4.20 14.28
C GLU A 61 9.85 -5.25 13.87
N ALA A 62 8.69 -5.28 14.54
CA ALA A 62 7.57 -6.13 14.17
C ALA A 62 6.24 -5.41 14.40
N HIS A 63 5.29 -5.66 13.50
CA HIS A 63 3.93 -5.20 13.66
C HIS A 63 3.13 -6.22 14.51
N ALA A 64 2.18 -5.76 15.34
CA ALA A 64 1.41 -6.61 16.24
C ALA A 64 0.67 -7.74 15.51
N LYS A 65 0.23 -7.48 14.28
CA LYS A 65 -0.39 -8.47 13.39
C LYS A 65 0.55 -9.60 12.96
N ASP A 66 1.84 -9.31 12.85
CA ASP A 66 2.87 -10.32 12.53
C ASP A 66 3.17 -11.18 13.76
N LEU A 67 3.12 -10.57 14.96
CA LEU A 67 3.33 -11.26 16.24
C LEU A 67 2.14 -12.12 16.66
N TYR A 68 0.92 -11.61 16.45
CA TYR A 68 -0.32 -12.14 17.01
C TYR A 68 -1.42 -12.21 15.96
N SER A 69 -1.15 -12.88 14.84
CA SER A 69 -2.08 -12.94 13.71
C SER A 69 -3.46 -13.46 14.09
N ASP A 70 -3.53 -14.36 15.07
CA ASP A 70 -4.75 -14.96 15.60
C ASP A 70 -5.74 -13.94 16.17
N LEU A 71 -5.25 -12.82 16.71
CA LEU A 71 -6.10 -11.75 17.23
C LEU A 71 -6.86 -10.98 16.14
N PHE A 72 -6.38 -11.08 14.89
CA PHE A 72 -6.88 -10.34 13.72
C PHE A 72 -7.78 -11.20 12.81
N GLU A 73 -8.36 -12.28 13.34
CA GLU A 73 -9.14 -13.23 12.54
C GLU A 73 -10.65 -13.26 12.85
N SER A 74 -11.12 -12.58 13.90
CA SER A 74 -12.52 -12.69 14.38
C SER A 74 -13.20 -11.32 14.51
N TRP A 75 -13.29 -10.58 13.41
CA TRP A 75 -13.87 -9.22 13.37
C TRP A 75 -15.36 -9.24 13.63
N SER A 76 -16.08 -10.19 13.02
CA SER A 76 -17.53 -10.30 13.17
C SER A 76 -17.94 -10.55 14.62
N GLU A 77 -17.24 -11.45 15.32
CA GLU A 77 -17.53 -11.77 16.72
C GLU A 77 -17.25 -10.57 17.63
N ARG A 78 -16.08 -9.94 17.48
CA ARG A 78 -15.69 -8.76 18.25
C ARG A 78 -16.65 -7.59 18.04
N ALA A 79 -17.01 -7.32 16.78
CA ALA A 79 -17.95 -6.27 16.42
C ALA A 79 -19.35 -6.57 17.00
N ARG A 80 -19.83 -7.80 16.86
CA ARG A 80 -21.13 -8.22 17.40
C ARG A 80 -21.21 -7.99 18.91
N MET A 81 -20.21 -8.42 19.67
CA MET A 81 -20.20 -8.19 21.13
C MET A 81 -20.21 -6.70 21.50
N ALA A 82 -19.58 -5.84 20.70
CA ALA A 82 -19.61 -4.40 20.91
C ALA A 82 -20.96 -3.77 20.54
N GLU A 83 -21.57 -4.18 19.43
CA GLU A 83 -22.86 -3.66 18.95
C GLU A 83 -24.06 -4.17 19.77
N GLU A 84 -24.01 -5.40 20.28
CA GLU A 84 -25.07 -5.96 21.14
C GLU A 84 -25.25 -5.18 22.45
N ARG A 85 -24.19 -4.50 22.92
CA ARG A 85 -24.22 -3.60 24.10
C ARG A 85 -24.90 -2.26 23.83
N LYS A 86 -25.15 -1.91 22.56
CA LYS A 86 -25.81 -0.67 22.16
C LYS A 86 -27.31 -0.87 21.99
N PRO A 87 -28.14 0.18 22.17
CA PRO A 87 -29.53 0.19 21.73
C PRO A 87 -29.64 -0.18 20.25
N GLU A 88 -30.70 -0.90 19.86
CA GLU A 88 -30.87 -1.41 18.49
C GLU A 88 -30.80 -0.29 17.42
N ALA A 89 -31.40 0.86 17.71
CA ALA A 89 -31.39 2.03 16.84
C ALA A 89 -29.98 2.65 16.61
N GLU A 90 -29.01 2.32 17.46
CA GLU A 90 -27.63 2.83 17.42
C GLU A 90 -26.63 1.80 16.88
N ARG A 91 -27.10 0.60 16.51
CA ARG A 91 -26.24 -0.47 16.01
C ARG A 91 -25.75 -0.16 14.61
N ASN A 92 -24.45 -0.31 14.40
CA ASN A 92 -23.82 -0.15 13.09
C ASN A 92 -23.81 -1.50 12.34
N PRO A 93 -24.54 -1.65 11.22
CA PRO A 93 -24.54 -2.89 10.43
C PRO A 93 -23.19 -3.17 9.74
N HIS A 94 -22.29 -2.18 9.66
CA HIS A 94 -20.96 -2.29 9.09
C HIS A 94 -19.84 -2.43 10.14
N ALA A 95 -20.18 -2.67 11.41
CA ALA A 95 -19.22 -2.63 12.51
C ALA A 95 -18.00 -3.56 12.34
N ALA A 96 -18.15 -4.73 11.72
CA ALA A 96 -17.02 -5.63 11.48
C ALA A 96 -16.11 -5.14 10.34
N ALA A 97 -16.70 -4.59 9.27
CA ALA A 97 -15.96 -3.96 8.18
C ALA A 97 -15.22 -2.70 8.66
N ASP A 98 -15.91 -1.83 9.41
CA ASP A 98 -15.33 -0.64 10.05
C ASP A 98 -14.15 -1.04 10.94
N ALA A 99 -14.32 -2.03 11.82
CA ALA A 99 -13.27 -2.51 12.71
C ALA A 99 -12.08 -3.09 11.93
N TYR A 100 -12.33 -3.89 10.90
CA TYR A 100 -11.27 -4.45 10.06
C TYR A 100 -10.48 -3.38 9.32
N LEU A 101 -11.16 -2.41 8.68
CA LEU A 101 -10.50 -1.34 7.92
C LEU A 101 -9.73 -0.39 8.84
N GLN A 102 -10.27 -0.08 10.02
CA GLN A 102 -9.59 0.78 10.98
C GLN A 102 -8.41 0.07 11.65
N GLN A 103 -8.63 -1.11 12.22
CA GLN A 103 -7.67 -1.75 13.11
C GLN A 103 -6.71 -2.70 12.40
N ALA A 104 -7.14 -3.37 11.32
CA ALA A 104 -6.28 -4.29 10.57
C ALA A 104 -5.57 -3.63 9.39
N ARG A 105 -6.11 -2.52 8.89
CA ARG A 105 -5.62 -1.78 7.72
C ARG A 105 -5.14 -0.37 8.01
N GLY A 106 -5.43 0.17 9.20
CA GLY A 106 -4.93 1.47 9.65
C GLY A 106 -5.70 2.67 9.09
N PHE A 107 -6.84 2.46 8.44
CA PHE A 107 -7.51 3.53 7.71
C PHE A 107 -8.33 4.44 8.64
N ASP A 108 -8.32 5.73 8.32
CA ASP A 108 -9.27 6.70 8.83
C ASP A 108 -10.62 6.50 8.14
N LEU A 109 -11.59 6.00 8.90
CA LEU A 109 -12.93 5.71 8.39
C LEU A 109 -13.66 6.96 7.90
N THR A 110 -13.31 8.16 8.37
CA THR A 110 -13.96 9.40 7.90
C THR A 110 -13.72 9.64 6.41
N ARG A 111 -12.64 9.11 5.85
CA ARG A 111 -12.29 9.25 4.43
C ARG A 111 -12.88 8.17 3.53
N ILE A 112 -13.24 7.01 4.08
CA ILE A 112 -13.63 5.83 3.29
C ILE A 112 -15.01 5.28 3.60
N ARG A 113 -15.67 5.76 4.65
CA ARG A 113 -17.05 5.36 4.97
C ARG A 113 -17.98 5.73 3.81
N GLY A 114 -18.84 4.80 3.43
CA GLY A 114 -19.71 4.92 2.25
C GLY A 114 -19.09 4.38 0.95
N LEU A 115 -17.78 4.10 0.91
CA LEU A 115 -17.13 3.49 -0.26
C LEU A 115 -17.22 1.96 -0.28
N TYR A 116 -17.62 1.36 0.84
CA TYR A 116 -17.72 -0.08 1.01
C TYR A 116 -19.03 -0.49 1.70
N SER A 117 -19.40 -1.76 1.53
CA SER A 117 -20.41 -2.42 2.34
C SER A 117 -19.82 -3.61 3.10
N GLN A 118 -20.48 -3.98 4.20
CA GLN A 118 -20.24 -5.24 4.89
C GLN A 118 -21.20 -6.29 4.35
N GLU A 119 -20.68 -7.42 3.89
CA GLU A 119 -21.45 -8.48 3.25
C GLU A 119 -21.10 -9.84 3.86
N GLN A 120 -21.72 -10.90 3.35
CA GLN A 120 -21.44 -12.28 3.77
C GLN A 120 -21.03 -13.11 2.56
N TYR A 121 -20.04 -13.97 2.75
CA TYR A 121 -19.56 -14.92 1.76
C TYR A 121 -19.54 -16.33 2.35
N PHE A 122 -19.96 -17.31 1.54
CA PHE A 122 -19.95 -18.72 1.90
C PHE A 122 -19.33 -19.56 0.78
N ASP A 123 -18.51 -20.53 1.15
CA ASP A 123 -17.93 -21.52 0.25
C ASP A 123 -18.04 -22.91 0.86
N GLN A 124 -18.75 -23.82 0.20
CA GLN A 124 -18.92 -25.22 0.63
C GLN A 124 -17.62 -26.01 0.62
N ARG A 125 -16.65 -25.64 -0.23
CA ARG A 125 -15.35 -26.34 -0.34
C ARG A 125 -14.33 -25.83 0.65
N ALA A 126 -14.59 -24.69 1.29
CA ALA A 126 -13.70 -24.14 2.30
C ALA A 126 -13.58 -25.07 3.51
N ASP A 127 -12.54 -24.81 4.30
CA ASP A 127 -12.24 -25.51 5.53
C ASP A 127 -12.16 -27.04 5.37
N ARG A 128 -11.39 -27.49 4.36
CA ARG A 128 -11.19 -28.91 4.01
C ARG A 128 -12.52 -29.62 3.68
N GLY A 129 -13.44 -28.93 3.01
CA GLY A 129 -14.72 -29.48 2.57
C GLY A 129 -15.83 -29.46 3.62
N ARG A 130 -15.61 -28.85 4.79
CA ARG A 130 -16.67 -28.66 5.81
C ARG A 130 -17.60 -27.49 5.50
N GLY A 131 -17.19 -26.61 4.59
CA GLY A 131 -17.87 -25.36 4.32
C GLY A 131 -17.54 -24.29 5.36
N ALA A 132 -17.43 -23.04 4.90
CA ALA A 132 -17.17 -21.92 5.80
C ALA A 132 -17.86 -20.64 5.31
N GLY A 133 -18.39 -19.88 6.27
CA GLY A 133 -18.85 -18.51 6.09
C GLY A 133 -17.87 -17.50 6.67
N THR A 134 -17.88 -16.29 6.12
CA THR A 134 -17.11 -15.13 6.58
C THR A 134 -17.85 -13.86 6.23
N ALA A 135 -17.75 -12.83 7.08
CA ALA A 135 -18.08 -11.50 6.64
C ALA A 135 -17.06 -11.02 5.60
N THR A 136 -17.44 -10.05 4.79
CA THR A 136 -16.57 -9.41 3.80
C THR A 136 -16.68 -7.89 3.84
N VAL A 137 -15.63 -7.22 3.38
CA VAL A 137 -15.69 -5.81 2.99
C VAL A 137 -15.74 -5.76 1.47
N ARG A 138 -16.80 -5.19 0.90
CA ARG A 138 -17.03 -5.12 -0.55
C ARG A 138 -16.93 -3.70 -1.07
N PHE A 139 -16.21 -3.53 -2.18
CA PHE A 139 -16.11 -2.28 -2.92
C PHE A 139 -16.66 -2.48 -4.34
N ALA A 140 -17.44 -1.50 -4.83
CA ALA A 140 -17.85 -1.47 -6.22
C ALA A 140 -16.66 -1.08 -7.11
N VAL A 141 -16.44 -1.77 -8.23
CA VAL A 141 -15.39 -1.44 -9.20
C VAL A 141 -15.87 -1.75 -10.61
N ALA A 142 -15.80 -0.77 -11.50
CA ALA A 142 -16.40 -0.85 -12.84
C ALA A 142 -17.88 -1.32 -12.77
N GLN A 143 -18.25 -2.34 -13.56
CA GLN A 143 -19.60 -2.95 -13.54
C GLN A 143 -19.64 -4.23 -12.67
N THR A 144 -18.74 -4.34 -11.70
CA THR A 144 -18.63 -5.48 -10.79
C THR A 144 -18.34 -4.98 -9.37
N TRP A 145 -18.01 -5.90 -8.48
CA TRP A 145 -17.47 -5.61 -7.16
C TRP A 145 -16.29 -6.52 -6.86
N TRP A 146 -15.44 -6.04 -5.95
CA TRP A 146 -14.39 -6.81 -5.31
C TRP A 146 -14.69 -6.88 -3.82
N GLU A 147 -14.54 -8.05 -3.20
CA GLU A 147 -14.75 -8.21 -1.76
C GLU A 147 -13.59 -8.95 -1.09
N ARG A 148 -13.21 -8.48 0.09
CA ARG A 148 -12.18 -9.06 0.94
C ARG A 148 -12.82 -9.94 2.01
N LEU A 149 -12.32 -11.17 2.17
CA LEU A 149 -12.71 -12.03 3.29
C LEU A 149 -12.02 -11.54 4.57
N ILE A 150 -12.79 -11.28 5.63
CA ILE A 150 -12.24 -10.69 6.86
C ILE A 150 -12.12 -11.66 8.03
N ASP A 151 -12.94 -12.70 8.14
CA ASP A 151 -12.89 -13.65 9.26
C ASP A 151 -12.23 -14.97 8.90
N LYS A 152 -11.15 -15.31 9.64
CA LYS A 152 -10.38 -16.55 9.49
C LYS A 152 -10.14 -16.91 8.01
N PRO A 153 -9.51 -16.00 7.22
CA PRO A 153 -9.39 -16.16 5.76
C PRO A 153 -8.59 -17.41 5.36
N ALA A 154 -7.73 -17.93 6.24
CA ALA A 154 -6.96 -19.16 6.01
C ALA A 154 -7.85 -20.39 5.70
N ARG A 155 -9.11 -20.41 6.18
CA ARG A 155 -10.08 -21.47 5.86
C ARG A 155 -10.42 -21.56 4.37
N PHE A 156 -10.23 -20.48 3.62
CA PHE A 156 -10.52 -20.37 2.19
C PHE A 156 -9.26 -20.62 1.32
N GLY A 157 -8.20 -21.21 1.91
CA GLY A 157 -6.97 -21.53 1.21
C GLY A 157 -6.23 -20.27 0.73
N LYS A 158 -5.87 -20.22 -0.56
CA LYS A 158 -5.20 -19.06 -1.16
C LYS A 158 -6.18 -17.90 -1.46
N LYS A 159 -7.49 -18.13 -1.39
CA LYS A 159 -8.50 -17.15 -1.74
C LYS A 159 -8.73 -16.19 -0.58
N LYS A 160 -8.11 -15.01 -0.66
CA LYS A 160 -8.27 -13.92 0.35
C LYS A 160 -9.30 -12.87 -0.06
N ALA A 161 -9.70 -12.86 -1.33
CA ALA A 161 -10.66 -11.94 -1.90
C ALA A 161 -11.36 -12.59 -3.09
N ASN A 162 -12.46 -11.99 -3.57
CA ASN A 162 -13.16 -12.45 -4.74
C ASN A 162 -13.84 -11.31 -5.50
N PHE A 163 -14.25 -11.59 -6.74
CA PHE A 163 -15.11 -10.72 -7.52
C PHE A 163 -16.50 -11.33 -7.70
N LYS A 164 -17.47 -10.51 -8.09
CA LYS A 164 -18.76 -10.99 -8.57
C LYS A 164 -18.55 -12.00 -9.69
N GLN A 165 -19.22 -13.16 -9.60
CA GLN A 165 -19.17 -14.16 -10.66
C GLN A 165 -19.69 -13.56 -11.98
N GLY A 166 -18.92 -13.74 -13.05
CA GLY A 166 -19.23 -13.18 -14.39
C GLY A 166 -18.99 -11.67 -14.52
N GLY A 167 -18.57 -10.97 -13.46
CA GLY A 167 -18.22 -9.56 -13.53
C GLY A 167 -16.87 -9.33 -14.21
N SER A 168 -16.71 -8.18 -14.85
CA SER A 168 -15.46 -7.77 -15.50
C SER A 168 -15.06 -6.35 -15.08
N TYR A 169 -13.77 -6.18 -14.80
CA TYR A 169 -13.11 -4.90 -14.54
C TYR A 169 -12.03 -4.60 -15.59
N GLY A 170 -11.88 -5.45 -16.61
CA GLY A 170 -10.79 -5.35 -17.58
C GLY A 170 -10.75 -3.99 -18.28
N GLY A 171 -9.58 -3.34 -18.24
CA GLY A 171 -9.37 -2.00 -18.78
C GLY A 171 -9.79 -0.85 -17.87
N HIS A 172 -10.36 -1.15 -16.70
CA HIS A 172 -10.79 -0.16 -15.71
C HIS A 172 -9.93 -0.22 -14.44
N TRP A 173 -10.16 0.71 -13.51
CA TRP A 173 -9.58 0.74 -12.18
C TRP A 173 -10.64 1.07 -11.12
N TRP A 174 -10.29 0.90 -9.86
CA TRP A 174 -10.96 1.53 -8.73
C TRP A 174 -10.22 2.81 -8.32
N ALA A 175 -10.93 3.84 -7.86
CA ALA A 175 -10.35 5.11 -7.41
C ALA A 175 -11.13 5.67 -6.21
N MET A 176 -10.48 6.54 -5.44
CA MET A 176 -11.17 7.38 -4.46
C MET A 176 -12.12 8.38 -5.17
N PRO A 177 -13.25 8.75 -4.55
CA PRO A 177 -14.24 9.64 -5.18
C PRO A 177 -13.74 11.08 -5.36
N ASP A 178 -12.68 11.47 -4.64
CA ASP A 178 -12.04 12.78 -4.76
C ASP A 178 -11.04 12.86 -5.92
N LEU A 179 -10.79 11.77 -6.66
CA LEU A 179 -9.99 11.81 -7.87
C LEU A 179 -10.74 12.56 -8.98
N SER A 180 -10.21 13.74 -9.33
CA SER A 180 -10.77 14.60 -10.38
C SER A 180 -9.73 14.90 -11.46
N PHE A 181 -10.22 15.07 -12.69
CA PHE A 181 -9.46 15.64 -13.82
C PHE A 181 -10.22 16.82 -14.44
N ALA A 182 -11.15 17.41 -13.69
CA ALA A 182 -11.89 18.60 -14.10
C ALA A 182 -11.01 19.85 -13.97
N ALA A 183 -11.23 20.87 -14.79
CA ALA A 183 -10.49 22.12 -14.65
C ALA A 183 -10.82 22.78 -13.30
N PRO A 184 -9.84 23.42 -12.62
CA PRO A 184 -10.10 24.19 -11.42
C PRO A 184 -11.17 25.26 -11.69
N ASN A 185 -12.22 25.28 -10.88
CA ASN A 185 -13.31 26.23 -11.00
C ASN A 185 -13.21 27.26 -9.85
N PRO A 186 -12.97 28.56 -10.14
CA PRO A 186 -12.94 29.60 -9.11
C PRO A 186 -14.22 29.71 -8.27
N ALA A 187 -15.37 29.25 -8.79
CA ALA A 187 -16.63 29.19 -8.05
C ALA A 187 -16.72 28.00 -7.08
N GLN A 188 -15.79 27.03 -7.17
CA GLN A 188 -15.70 25.86 -6.30
C GLN A 188 -14.26 25.66 -5.83
N PRO A 189 -13.75 26.57 -4.97
CA PRO A 189 -12.34 26.54 -4.54
C PRO A 189 -11.97 25.29 -3.72
N GLU A 190 -12.96 24.57 -3.17
CA GLU A 190 -12.74 23.33 -2.43
C GLU A 190 -12.84 22.05 -3.29
N ALA A 191 -13.11 22.20 -4.59
CA ALA A 191 -13.13 21.05 -5.49
C ALA A 191 -11.74 20.42 -5.59
N PRO A 192 -11.63 19.07 -5.67
CA PRO A 192 -10.33 18.41 -5.81
C PRO A 192 -9.60 18.87 -7.07
N GLU A 193 -8.33 19.25 -6.91
CA GLU A 193 -7.47 19.62 -8.03
C GLU A 193 -7.00 18.39 -8.82
N PRO A 194 -6.81 18.52 -10.14
CA PRO A 194 -6.19 17.47 -10.94
C PRO A 194 -4.78 17.12 -10.46
N PRO A 195 -4.48 15.81 -10.28
CA PRO A 195 -3.19 15.42 -9.75
C PRO A 195 -2.08 15.59 -10.79
N LYS A 196 -0.90 15.99 -10.33
CA LYS A 196 0.32 16.02 -11.17
C LYS A 196 0.81 14.61 -11.51
N GLU A 197 0.57 13.67 -10.60
CA GLU A 197 0.97 12.26 -10.71
C GLU A 197 -0.19 11.36 -10.35
N LEU A 198 -0.39 10.30 -11.12
CA LEU A 198 -1.39 9.28 -10.85
C LEU A 198 -0.68 7.96 -10.59
N TRP A 199 -0.80 7.45 -9.36
CA TRP A 199 -0.17 6.19 -8.96
C TRP A 199 -1.09 5.01 -9.28
N LEU A 200 -0.57 4.01 -9.99
CA LEU A 200 -1.30 2.82 -10.42
C LEU A 200 -0.82 1.62 -9.61
N VAL A 201 -1.58 1.24 -8.60
CA VAL A 201 -1.26 0.14 -7.66
C VAL A 201 -2.14 -1.09 -7.93
N GLU A 202 -1.80 -2.22 -7.31
CA GLU A 202 -2.52 -3.46 -7.57
C GLU A 202 -3.85 -3.56 -6.81
N GLY A 203 -3.89 -3.25 -5.51
CA GLY A 203 -5.07 -3.43 -4.65
C GLY A 203 -5.80 -2.14 -4.26
N ILE A 204 -7.10 -2.26 -3.94
CA ILE A 204 -7.92 -1.15 -3.40
C ILE A 204 -7.34 -0.63 -2.09
N PHE A 205 -6.87 -1.53 -1.21
CA PHE A 205 -6.27 -1.12 0.06
C PHE A 205 -4.96 -0.36 -0.13
N ASP A 206 -4.18 -0.65 -1.17
CA ASP A 206 -2.99 0.12 -1.51
C ASP A 206 -3.35 1.53 -1.97
N ALA A 207 -4.40 1.65 -2.81
CA ALA A 207 -4.86 2.95 -3.28
C ALA A 207 -5.40 3.82 -2.13
N ILE A 208 -6.18 3.22 -1.22
CA ILE A 208 -6.64 3.88 0.01
C ILE A 208 -5.45 4.27 0.90
N ALA A 209 -4.48 3.39 1.08
CA ALA A 209 -3.28 3.65 1.88
C ALA A 209 -2.51 4.87 1.35
N LEU A 210 -2.26 4.93 0.04
CA LEU A 210 -1.61 6.07 -0.60
C LEU A 210 -2.45 7.35 -0.49
N ALA A 211 -3.78 7.25 -0.62
CA ALA A 211 -4.66 8.40 -0.45
C ALA A 211 -4.54 9.03 0.94
N HIS A 212 -4.33 8.24 2.02
CA HIS A 212 -4.07 8.75 3.38
C HIS A 212 -2.80 9.60 3.48
N HIS A 213 -1.89 9.49 2.52
CA HIS A 213 -0.66 10.28 2.43
C HIS A 213 -0.74 11.35 1.34
N GLY A 214 -1.94 11.72 0.89
CA GLY A 214 -2.15 12.78 -0.11
C GLY A 214 -1.74 12.39 -1.52
N ILE A 215 -1.57 11.10 -1.80
CA ILE A 215 -1.14 10.59 -3.11
C ILE A 215 -2.37 10.13 -3.88
N ALA A 216 -2.58 10.71 -5.07
CA ALA A 216 -3.64 10.29 -5.97
C ALA A 216 -3.31 8.90 -6.56
N ALA A 217 -4.09 7.89 -6.17
CA ALA A 217 -3.86 6.51 -6.54
C ALA A 217 -5.12 5.80 -7.03
N VAL A 218 -4.92 4.85 -7.95
CA VAL A 218 -5.95 3.97 -8.50
C VAL A 218 -5.53 2.52 -8.40
N ALA A 219 -6.48 1.62 -8.16
CA ALA A 219 -6.23 0.19 -8.05
C ALA A 219 -6.59 -0.54 -9.35
N LEU A 220 -5.61 -1.24 -9.92
CA LEU A 220 -5.75 -2.01 -11.15
C LEU A 220 -6.41 -3.37 -10.93
N MET A 221 -6.57 -3.80 -9.68
CA MET A 221 -7.19 -5.05 -9.25
C MET A 221 -6.39 -6.33 -9.55
N SER A 222 -5.41 -6.25 -10.44
CA SER A 222 -4.39 -7.26 -10.70
C SER A 222 -3.20 -6.65 -11.43
N CYS A 223 -2.00 -7.22 -11.25
CA CYS A 223 -0.80 -6.76 -11.96
C CYS A 223 -0.94 -6.80 -13.49
N ASN A 224 -1.77 -7.68 -14.06
CA ASN A 224 -1.91 -7.84 -15.51
C ASN A 224 -2.98 -6.95 -16.16
N ASN A 225 -3.81 -6.24 -15.39
CA ASN A 225 -4.87 -5.41 -15.93
C ASN A 225 -4.35 -4.02 -16.32
N TYR A 226 -4.04 -3.82 -17.60
CA TYR A 226 -3.72 -2.48 -18.11
C TYR A 226 -5.01 -1.63 -18.22
N PRO A 227 -5.10 -0.43 -17.61
CA PRO A 227 -6.33 0.33 -17.51
C PRO A 227 -6.60 1.22 -18.73
N GLY A 228 -6.55 0.66 -19.93
CA GLY A 228 -6.67 1.42 -21.18
C GLY A 228 -7.95 2.24 -21.28
N LYS A 229 -9.11 1.66 -20.95
CA LYS A 229 -10.41 2.34 -21.02
C LYS A 229 -10.50 3.50 -20.02
N ALA A 230 -9.93 3.33 -18.84
CA ALA A 230 -9.94 4.38 -17.83
C ALA A 230 -8.99 5.52 -18.20
N LEU A 231 -7.82 5.24 -18.76
CA LEU A 231 -6.90 6.25 -19.30
C LEU A 231 -7.52 7.02 -20.48
N GLU A 232 -8.23 6.34 -21.37
CA GLU A 232 -9.01 6.97 -22.44
C GLU A 232 -10.09 7.91 -21.88
N ALA A 233 -10.80 7.49 -20.83
CA ALA A 233 -11.80 8.33 -20.16
C ALA A 233 -11.17 9.59 -19.52
N VAL A 234 -9.97 9.48 -18.94
CA VAL A 234 -9.22 10.64 -18.41
C VAL A 234 -8.91 11.64 -19.54
N ARG A 235 -8.35 11.18 -20.66
CA ARG A 235 -8.07 12.05 -21.82
C ARG A 235 -9.34 12.70 -22.36
N ALA A 236 -10.44 11.94 -22.47
CA ALA A 236 -11.72 12.47 -22.91
C ALA A 236 -12.26 13.54 -21.95
N GLN A 237 -12.07 13.38 -20.64
CA GLN A 237 -12.42 14.41 -19.66
C GLN A 237 -11.57 15.68 -19.85
N ILE A 238 -10.23 15.54 -19.89
CA ILE A 238 -9.32 16.67 -20.11
C ILE A 238 -9.66 17.42 -21.41
N GLN A 239 -10.01 16.70 -22.47
CA GLN A 239 -10.43 17.30 -23.73
C GLN A 239 -11.73 18.10 -23.60
N ARG A 240 -12.74 17.59 -22.87
CA ARG A 240 -13.99 18.30 -22.61
C ARG A 240 -13.77 19.59 -21.82
N GLU A 241 -12.78 19.61 -20.94
CA GLU A 241 -12.35 20.78 -20.16
C GLU A 241 -11.45 21.75 -20.97
N GLY A 242 -11.38 21.59 -22.30
CA GLY A 242 -10.61 22.48 -23.17
C GLY A 242 -9.09 22.38 -22.98
N GLN A 243 -8.58 21.24 -22.49
CA GLN A 243 -7.15 21.01 -22.24
C GLN A 243 -6.52 21.96 -21.20
N GLN A 244 -7.34 22.55 -20.33
CA GLN A 244 -6.86 23.37 -19.21
C GLN A 244 -6.13 22.53 -18.14
N VAL A 245 -6.38 21.22 -18.13
CA VAL A 245 -5.76 20.25 -17.24
C VAL A 245 -4.62 19.53 -17.97
N LYS A 246 -3.44 19.48 -17.35
CA LYS A 246 -2.30 18.71 -17.88
C LYS A 246 -2.50 17.23 -17.59
N GLU A 247 -2.13 16.37 -18.54
CA GLU A 247 -2.09 14.92 -18.29
C GLU A 247 -1.16 14.60 -17.12
N PRO A 248 -1.61 13.78 -16.14
CA PRO A 248 -0.77 13.35 -15.03
C PRO A 248 0.40 12.51 -15.56
N ARG A 249 1.52 12.53 -14.84
CA ARG A 249 2.55 11.51 -15.00
C ARG A 249 2.05 10.21 -14.37
N LEU A 250 2.05 9.12 -15.14
CA LEU A 250 1.63 7.81 -14.65
C LEU A 250 2.78 7.17 -13.86
N VAL A 251 2.53 6.77 -12.62
CA VAL A 251 3.49 6.09 -11.75
C VAL A 251 3.01 4.65 -11.54
N PHE A 252 3.58 3.70 -12.30
CA PHE A 252 3.24 2.29 -12.12
C PHE A 252 3.90 1.74 -10.85
N ALA A 253 3.08 1.41 -9.87
CA ALA A 253 3.47 1.07 -8.50
C ALA A 253 2.91 -0.32 -8.12
N LEU A 254 3.13 -1.31 -9.01
CA LEU A 254 2.70 -2.69 -8.75
C LEU A 254 3.62 -3.38 -7.74
N ASP A 255 3.13 -4.47 -7.17
CA ASP A 255 3.86 -5.33 -6.26
C ASP A 255 5.27 -5.67 -6.78
N SER A 256 6.28 -5.56 -5.92
CA SER A 256 7.70 -5.74 -6.30
C SER A 256 8.16 -7.19 -6.45
N ASP A 257 7.23 -8.13 -6.60
CA ASP A 257 7.58 -9.51 -6.95
C ASP A 257 7.94 -9.65 -8.45
N LYS A 258 8.36 -10.84 -8.86
CA LYS A 258 8.75 -11.10 -10.25
C LYS A 258 7.64 -10.72 -11.24
N ALA A 259 6.40 -11.11 -10.97
CA ALA A 259 5.28 -10.89 -11.87
C ALA A 259 4.92 -9.40 -11.95
N GLY A 260 4.83 -8.72 -10.81
CA GLY A 260 4.52 -7.30 -10.76
C GLY A 260 5.60 -6.44 -11.42
N ARG A 261 6.89 -6.78 -11.26
CA ARG A 261 8.01 -6.14 -12.00
C ARG A 261 7.91 -6.34 -13.51
N ASP A 262 7.65 -7.57 -13.97
CA ASP A 262 7.51 -7.89 -15.39
C ASP A 262 6.30 -7.16 -16.02
N TYR A 263 5.18 -7.05 -15.29
CA TYR A 263 4.03 -6.27 -15.74
C TYR A 263 4.24 -4.75 -15.67
N THR A 264 4.98 -4.25 -14.68
CA THR A 264 5.36 -2.83 -14.60
C THR A 264 6.11 -2.41 -15.85
N LEU A 265 7.14 -3.17 -16.26
CA LEU A 265 7.89 -2.91 -17.49
C LEU A 265 6.98 -2.89 -18.74
N ARG A 266 6.07 -3.86 -18.85
CA ARG A 266 5.12 -3.95 -19.98
C ARG A 266 4.14 -2.79 -20.02
N HIS A 267 3.57 -2.41 -18.88
CA HIS A 267 2.59 -1.33 -18.83
C HIS A 267 3.22 0.03 -19.04
N VAL A 268 4.41 0.28 -18.50
CA VAL A 268 5.18 1.51 -18.74
C VAL A 268 5.47 1.65 -20.23
N ARG A 269 6.01 0.60 -20.86
CA ARG A 269 6.27 0.60 -22.31
C ARG A 269 4.99 0.88 -23.11
N ARG A 270 3.90 0.15 -22.80
CA ARG A 270 2.61 0.33 -23.49
C ARG A 270 2.05 1.75 -23.32
N ALA A 271 2.18 2.34 -22.14
CA ALA A 271 1.71 3.69 -21.87
C ALA A 271 2.57 4.75 -22.57
N GLN A 272 3.89 4.59 -22.59
CA GLN A 272 4.81 5.44 -23.36
C GLN A 272 4.53 5.37 -24.87
N GLU A 273 4.31 4.17 -25.43
CA GLU A 273 3.88 3.99 -26.83
C GLU A 273 2.55 4.70 -27.13
N ALA A 274 1.67 4.81 -26.13
CA ALA A 274 0.42 5.59 -26.19
C ALA A 274 0.60 7.09 -25.85
N GLY A 275 1.83 7.57 -25.73
CA GLY A 275 2.18 8.98 -25.52
C GLY A 275 2.07 9.48 -24.08
N TRP A 276 1.88 8.61 -23.10
CA TRP A 276 1.85 9.00 -21.69
C TRP A 276 3.25 9.23 -21.12
N ARG A 277 3.39 10.27 -20.29
CA ARG A 277 4.57 10.41 -19.43
C ARG A 277 4.48 9.39 -18.31
N CYS A 278 5.48 8.50 -18.22
CA CYS A 278 5.45 7.37 -17.29
C CYS A 278 6.71 7.27 -16.44
N THR A 279 6.57 6.67 -15.27
CA THR A 279 7.65 6.12 -14.46
C THR A 279 7.12 4.93 -13.67
N ALA A 280 7.91 4.40 -12.75
CA ALA A 280 7.46 3.41 -11.78
C ALA A 280 7.83 3.82 -10.35
N ALA A 281 7.21 3.16 -9.38
CA ALA A 281 7.66 3.11 -7.99
C ALA A 281 7.78 1.64 -7.56
N GLN A 282 8.80 1.30 -6.76
CA GLN A 282 9.05 -0.06 -6.30
C GLN A 282 9.40 -0.06 -4.81
N ILE A 283 8.83 -0.99 -4.06
CA ILE A 283 9.15 -1.20 -2.65
C ILE A 283 10.39 -2.12 -2.59
N PRO A 284 11.53 -1.66 -2.05
CA PRO A 284 12.71 -2.50 -1.86
C PRO A 284 12.36 -3.75 -1.05
N GLN A 285 12.49 -4.93 -1.65
CA GLN A 285 12.26 -6.19 -0.94
C GLN A 285 13.59 -6.68 -0.37
N ARG A 286 13.70 -6.79 0.95
CA ARG A 286 14.88 -7.39 1.60
C ARG A 286 14.84 -8.91 1.46
N SER A 287 15.96 -9.51 1.07
CA SER A 287 16.08 -10.97 1.00
C SER A 287 15.72 -11.61 2.34
N GLY A 288 14.89 -12.64 2.32
CA GLY A 288 14.42 -13.35 3.52
C GLY A 288 13.34 -12.62 4.35
N SER A 289 12.90 -11.43 3.93
CA SER A 289 11.78 -10.72 4.57
C SER A 289 10.44 -11.06 3.91
N ALA A 290 9.35 -10.94 4.67
CA ALA A 290 8.00 -11.06 4.10
C ALA A 290 7.78 -9.98 3.03
N LYS A 291 7.05 -10.33 1.97
CA LYS A 291 6.63 -9.38 0.94
C LYS A 291 5.76 -8.29 1.57
N GLN A 292 6.08 -7.04 1.29
CA GLN A 292 5.32 -5.88 1.75
C GLN A 292 4.55 -5.24 0.59
N ASP A 293 3.29 -4.87 0.84
CA ASP A 293 2.47 -4.03 -0.04
C ASP A 293 2.40 -2.56 0.47
N TRP A 294 1.71 -1.68 -0.25
CA TRP A 294 1.62 -0.26 0.13
C TRP A 294 0.80 -0.05 1.40
N ASN A 295 -0.18 -0.92 1.66
CA ASN A 295 -0.92 -0.90 2.92
C ASN A 295 -0.04 -1.32 4.11
N ASP A 296 0.87 -2.28 3.93
CA ASP A 296 1.84 -2.66 4.95
C ASP A 296 2.80 -1.48 5.26
N LEU A 297 3.23 -0.72 4.25
CA LEU A 297 4.04 0.48 4.47
C LEU A 297 3.26 1.59 5.18
N HIS A 298 1.97 1.75 4.89
CA HIS A 298 1.09 2.68 5.61
C HIS A 298 1.00 2.32 7.10
N LEU A 299 0.80 1.04 7.43
CA LEU A 299 0.77 0.54 8.82
C LEU A 299 2.10 0.72 9.56
N ARG A 300 3.21 0.79 8.83
CA ARG A 300 4.57 0.93 9.38
C ARG A 300 5.10 2.36 9.37
N GLU A 301 4.29 3.33 8.95
CA GLU A 301 4.68 4.74 8.80
C GLU A 301 5.86 4.94 7.81
N LEU A 302 5.95 4.10 6.77
CA LEU A 302 7.02 4.09 5.76
C LEU A 302 6.59 4.70 4.42
N LEU A 303 5.70 5.69 4.46
CA LEU A 303 5.22 6.45 3.29
C LEU A 303 5.56 7.95 3.43
N THR A 304 6.64 8.28 4.13
CA THR A 304 7.12 9.67 4.25
C THR A 304 7.66 10.16 2.91
N GLU A 305 7.85 11.48 2.75
CA GLU A 305 8.46 12.02 1.53
C GLU A 305 9.81 11.39 1.17
N LYS A 306 10.62 11.04 2.18
CA LYS A 306 11.91 10.37 1.98
C LYS A 306 11.70 8.97 1.42
N ASP A 307 10.75 8.23 1.97
CA ASP A 307 10.44 6.87 1.52
C ASP A 307 9.88 6.88 0.09
N LEU A 308 8.97 7.79 -0.21
CA LEU A 308 8.40 7.95 -1.55
C LEU A 308 9.47 8.29 -2.60
N LYS A 309 10.43 9.16 -2.26
CA LYS A 309 11.59 9.46 -3.13
C LYS A 309 12.42 8.21 -3.40
N GLU A 310 12.63 7.38 -2.38
CA GLU A 310 13.33 6.11 -2.53
C GLU A 310 12.55 5.14 -3.44
N TYR A 311 11.24 4.99 -3.23
CA TYR A 311 10.43 4.09 -4.05
C TYR A 311 10.37 4.52 -5.52
N LEU A 312 10.24 5.83 -5.77
CA LEU A 312 10.33 6.41 -7.11
C LEU A 312 11.70 6.20 -7.73
N HIS A 313 12.79 6.32 -6.96
CA HIS A 313 14.13 6.03 -7.43
C HIS A 313 14.25 4.55 -7.86
N GLN A 314 13.83 3.61 -7.02
CA GLN A 314 13.86 2.19 -7.34
C GLN A 314 13.01 1.83 -8.56
N GLY A 315 11.84 2.46 -8.71
CA GLY A 315 11.01 2.29 -9.89
C GLY A 315 11.65 2.89 -11.14
N ALA A 316 12.28 4.06 -11.05
CA ALA A 316 13.04 4.65 -12.16
C ALA A 316 14.20 3.76 -12.61
N LEU A 317 14.92 3.13 -11.67
CA LEU A 317 15.96 2.15 -11.99
C LEU A 317 15.42 0.91 -12.70
N LEU A 318 14.20 0.48 -12.37
CA LEU A 318 13.54 -0.65 -13.02
C LEU A 318 13.21 -0.33 -14.49
N VAL A 319 12.69 0.87 -14.76
CA VAL A 319 12.19 1.27 -16.08
C VAL A 319 13.18 2.06 -16.93
N ALA A 320 14.44 2.16 -16.50
CA ALA A 320 15.49 2.85 -17.25
C ALA A 320 15.64 2.25 -18.67
N GLU A 321 15.80 3.11 -19.68
CA GLU A 321 15.83 2.71 -21.09
C GLU A 321 17.19 2.17 -21.53
N SER A 322 18.25 2.52 -20.80
CA SER A 322 19.60 2.07 -21.05
C SER A 322 20.42 1.89 -19.76
N ALA A 323 21.55 1.19 -19.89
CA ALA A 323 22.52 1.10 -18.80
C ALA A 323 23.05 2.48 -18.38
N SER A 324 23.25 3.39 -19.34
CA SER A 324 23.71 4.75 -19.06
C SER A 324 22.68 5.56 -18.28
N ASP A 325 21.39 5.51 -18.66
CA ASP A 325 20.32 6.21 -17.93
C ASP A 325 20.19 5.68 -16.51
N LYS A 326 20.26 4.36 -16.36
CA LYS A 326 20.26 3.70 -15.05
C LYS A 326 21.44 4.15 -14.20
N ALA A 327 22.63 4.24 -14.79
CA ALA A 327 23.82 4.73 -14.09
C ALA A 327 23.69 6.20 -13.67
N LEU A 328 23.17 7.06 -14.54
CA LEU A 328 22.92 8.47 -14.19
C LEU A 328 21.91 8.61 -13.05
N LEU A 329 20.86 7.77 -13.01
CA LEU A 329 19.92 7.72 -11.88
C LEU A 329 20.64 7.33 -10.57
N ILE A 330 21.50 6.31 -10.59
CA ILE A 330 22.29 5.89 -9.41
C ILE A 330 23.25 7.00 -8.96
N TYR A 331 23.96 7.63 -9.91
CA TYR A 331 24.86 8.74 -9.62
C TYR A 331 24.12 9.92 -8.97
N ASN A 332 23.01 10.36 -9.56
CA ASN A 332 22.23 11.48 -9.04
C ASN A 332 21.63 11.21 -7.65
N HIS A 333 21.37 9.94 -7.32
CA HIS A 333 20.82 9.55 -6.03
C HIS A 333 21.90 9.34 -4.95
N THR A 334 23.08 8.80 -5.32
CA THR A 334 24.12 8.39 -4.36
C THR A 334 25.35 9.30 -4.32
N GLY A 335 25.57 10.12 -5.35
CA GLY A 335 26.79 10.89 -5.56
C GLY A 335 28.03 10.07 -5.93
N ARG A 336 27.91 8.73 -6.04
CA ARG A 336 29.04 7.86 -6.35
C ARG A 336 29.42 7.98 -7.83
N ALA A 337 30.65 8.39 -8.12
CA ALA A 337 31.13 8.52 -9.50
C ALA A 337 31.62 7.21 -10.14
N GLU A 338 31.74 6.11 -9.36
CA GLU A 338 32.23 4.82 -9.84
C GLU A 338 31.52 3.65 -9.12
N PHE A 339 30.93 2.72 -9.89
CA PHE A 339 30.19 1.57 -9.39
C PHE A 339 29.86 0.55 -10.50
N ASP A 340 29.58 -0.70 -10.11
CA ASP A 340 28.97 -1.70 -10.96
C ASP A 340 27.44 -1.58 -11.00
N LEU A 341 26.83 -1.95 -12.12
CA LEU A 341 25.38 -2.03 -12.26
C LEU A 341 24.94 -3.15 -13.20
N GLU A 342 23.80 -3.77 -12.90
CA GLU A 342 23.16 -4.74 -13.79
C GLU A 342 22.12 -4.06 -14.70
N TYR A 343 22.16 -4.37 -15.99
CA TYR A 343 21.14 -3.97 -16.96
C TYR A 343 20.98 -5.04 -18.04
N GLY A 344 19.74 -5.45 -18.34
CA GLY A 344 19.45 -6.42 -19.41
C GLY A 344 20.22 -7.75 -19.29
N SER A 345 20.35 -8.28 -18.07
CA SER A 345 21.12 -9.50 -17.76
C SER A 345 22.62 -9.41 -18.07
N ARG A 346 23.18 -8.19 -18.07
CA ARG A 346 24.62 -7.92 -18.20
C ARG A 346 25.09 -7.03 -17.06
N LEU A 347 26.35 -7.21 -16.64
CA LEU A 347 27.02 -6.36 -15.67
C LEU A 347 27.83 -5.29 -16.40
N TYR A 348 27.71 -4.04 -15.96
CA TYR A 348 28.41 -2.88 -16.49
C TYR A 348 29.25 -2.24 -15.37
N TRP A 349 30.35 -1.59 -15.75
CA TRP A 349 31.12 -0.70 -14.87
C TRP A 349 30.88 0.74 -15.30
N PHE A 350 30.31 1.55 -14.43
CA PHE A 350 30.13 2.97 -14.66
C PHE A 350 31.26 3.76 -14.00
N LYS A 351 31.79 4.73 -14.74
CA LYS A 351 32.75 5.72 -14.24
C LYS A 351 32.45 7.08 -14.86
N LEU A 352 32.20 8.08 -14.03
CA LEU A 352 32.02 9.47 -14.46
C LEU A 352 33.32 10.23 -14.26
N ASP A 353 33.92 10.70 -15.36
CA ASP A 353 35.04 11.63 -15.32
C ASP A 353 34.51 13.06 -15.16
N LEU A 354 34.53 13.56 -13.92
CA LEU A 354 34.05 14.90 -13.57
C LEU A 354 34.88 16.01 -14.23
N ALA A 355 36.17 15.78 -14.53
CA ALA A 355 37.03 16.75 -15.18
C ALA A 355 36.67 16.88 -16.67
N ALA A 356 36.46 15.75 -17.35
CA ALA A 356 35.98 15.73 -18.73
C ALA A 356 34.57 16.32 -18.85
N TYR A 357 33.67 16.01 -17.90
CA TYR A 357 32.32 16.55 -17.86
C TYR A 357 32.29 18.07 -17.66
N SER A 358 33.08 18.59 -16.71
CA SER A 358 33.13 20.04 -16.44
C SER A 358 33.65 20.80 -17.65
N LYS A 359 34.70 20.29 -18.31
CA LYS A 359 35.23 20.88 -19.55
C LYS A 359 34.19 20.90 -20.67
N ALA A 360 33.49 19.79 -20.90
CA ALA A 360 32.43 19.72 -21.91
C ALA A 360 31.22 20.62 -21.61
N LYS A 361 30.93 20.87 -20.33
CA LYS A 361 29.87 21.79 -19.89
C LYS A 361 30.26 23.26 -20.10
N ASP A 362 31.53 23.60 -19.90
CA ASP A 362 32.04 24.95 -20.13
C ASP A 362 32.19 25.28 -21.63
N ASP A 363 32.31 24.25 -22.48
CA ASP A 363 32.38 24.35 -23.95
C ASP A 363 30.99 24.41 -24.65
N LEU A 364 29.89 24.28 -23.90
CA LEU A 364 28.48 24.36 -24.36
C LEU A 364 27.87 25.74 -24.06
#